data_AF-A0A954WGU6-F1
#
_entry.id   AF-A0A954WGU6-F1
#
_cell.length_a   1.000
_cell.length_b   1.000
_cell.length_c   1.000
_cell.angle_alpha   90.00
_cell.angle_beta   90.00
_cell.angle_gamma   90.00
#
_symmetry.space_group_name_H-M   'P 1'
#
loop_
_entity.id
_entity.type
_entity.pdbx_description
1 polymer ?
#
loop_
_entity_poly.entity_id
_entity_poly.type
_entity_poly.pdbx_seq_one_letter_code
_entity_poly.pdbx_strand_id
1 'polypeptide(L)'
;MAKERPEQEAPSEATQPDAPKKWLFLFYLCGDNDLASYIEADFREICSVGSTDNIQVLVQIDRPDGAKRYVLADGGAATEQLVADPSLNKARVNTGDPKEAIEFFRWGMTQFPTERVAIIFSGLGIDPKYVEQRVLRQRPQLKQRIENDKDADDQQAAHRELETLVNSQLFSLCHDFTSNDALEPHELREILETLQRDGLRVDLFGLDVGGAAFIEFAYELEDLADALVAAPAVMPDDGWPYDRIIKLWDDKLRTPKPSDPLDGRQLASTVVDTVAKAYPELQSPIVAVNLSNYVLSRAARVLDTLALAPLYNLGDWHILESLNQTIKSCVRLQKRRAKDAAELCNATQCDLHRVYRETADESDDSTEPASENIEPSGLLPAVDLLQLLGQLRKSLEKQEKLAPDAFGQKERLQRLLNLTMNALNELDPALTDAEIAAVPKDSDTSAY
;
A
#
# COMPACT_ATOMS: atom_id res chain seq x y z
N MET A 1 -56.26 33.42 49.45
CA MET A 1 -55.06 32.68 49.00
C MET A 1 -55.49 31.31 48.50
N ALA A 2 -55.58 31.13 47.19
CA ALA A 2 -55.67 29.83 46.55
C ALA A 2 -54.41 29.69 45.68
N LYS A 3 -53.75 28.52 45.72
CA LYS A 3 -52.50 28.29 45.00
C LYS A 3 -52.79 28.02 43.54
N GLU A 4 -52.13 28.76 42.65
CA GLU A 4 -52.08 28.44 41.22
C GLU A 4 -51.22 27.19 41.01
N ARG A 5 -51.57 26.39 39.99
CA ARG A 5 -50.78 25.24 39.53
C ARG A 5 -49.74 25.74 38.53
N PRO A 6 -48.51 25.18 38.50
CA PRO A 6 -47.57 25.48 37.43
C PRO A 6 -48.10 24.92 36.10
N GLU A 7 -47.94 25.69 35.04
CA GLU A 7 -48.18 25.24 33.67
C GLU A 7 -47.08 24.22 33.28
N GLN A 8 -47.46 23.15 32.57
CA GLN A 8 -46.50 22.20 32.03
C GLN A 8 -46.04 22.71 30.66
N GLU A 9 -44.74 22.96 30.53
CA GLU A 9 -44.12 23.24 29.23
C GLU A 9 -44.35 22.07 28.28
N ALA A 10 -44.74 22.38 27.04
CA ALA A 10 -44.91 21.37 26.00
C ALA A 10 -43.55 20.74 25.65
N PRO A 11 -43.47 19.41 25.46
CA PRO A 11 -42.21 18.79 25.08
C PRO A 11 -41.74 19.32 23.72
N SER A 12 -40.48 19.76 23.67
CA SER A 12 -39.77 20.11 22.44
C SER A 12 -40.00 19.04 21.37
N GLU A 13 -40.30 19.48 20.14
CA GLU A 13 -40.39 18.57 19.00
C GLU A 13 -39.08 17.78 18.89
N ALA A 14 -39.20 16.45 18.90
CA ALA A 14 -38.07 15.58 18.63
C ALA A 14 -37.79 15.63 17.13
N THR A 15 -36.64 16.20 16.76
CA THR A 15 -36.14 16.18 15.39
C THR A 15 -36.14 14.74 14.88
N GLN A 16 -36.65 14.51 13.67
CA GLN A 16 -36.49 13.20 13.03
C GLN A 16 -34.99 12.91 12.88
N PRO A 17 -34.53 11.66 13.07
CA PRO A 17 -33.15 11.31 12.75
C PRO A 17 -32.92 11.55 11.26
N ASP A 18 -31.85 12.28 10.93
CA ASP A 18 -31.43 12.48 9.55
C ASP A 18 -31.15 11.12 8.89
N ALA A 19 -31.31 11.07 7.56
CA ALA A 19 -31.01 9.86 6.81
C ALA A 19 -29.52 9.47 7.00
N PRO A 20 -29.20 8.17 7.15
CA PRO A 20 -27.83 7.75 7.35
C PRO A 20 -26.96 8.17 6.17
N LYS A 21 -25.77 8.71 6.49
CA LYS A 21 -24.79 9.16 5.49
C LYS A 21 -24.30 7.95 4.68
N LYS A 22 -23.96 8.18 3.40
CA LYS A 22 -23.56 7.11 2.47
C LYS A 22 -22.20 6.51 2.84
N TRP A 23 -21.26 7.36 3.24
CA TRP A 23 -19.87 7.01 3.54
C TRP A 23 -19.49 7.36 4.98
N LEU A 24 -18.71 6.50 5.61
CA LEU A 24 -17.97 6.78 6.85
C LEU A 24 -16.47 6.80 6.54
N PHE A 25 -15.80 7.90 6.87
CA PHE A 25 -14.35 8.04 6.79
C PHE A 25 -13.76 8.01 8.22
N LEU A 26 -12.86 7.07 8.46
CA LEU A 26 -12.18 6.85 9.74
C LEU A 26 -10.69 7.14 9.57
N PHE A 27 -10.22 8.24 10.14
CA PHE A 27 -8.81 8.61 10.13
C PHE A 27 -8.13 8.19 11.44
N TYR A 28 -7.06 7.41 11.33
CA TYR A 28 -6.20 6.98 12.44
C TYR A 28 -4.83 7.63 12.26
N LEU A 29 -4.59 8.72 12.99
CA LEU A 29 -3.45 9.61 12.80
C LEU A 29 -2.40 9.35 13.89
N CYS A 30 -1.26 8.79 13.49
CA CYS A 30 -0.23 8.24 14.38
C CYS A 30 0.92 9.24 14.55
N GLY A 31 0.72 10.22 15.44
CA GLY A 31 1.59 11.38 15.59
C GLY A 31 2.48 11.43 16.84
N ASP A 32 2.51 10.42 17.73
CA ASP A 32 3.52 10.36 18.82
C ASP A 32 4.89 9.91 18.29
N ASN A 33 5.47 10.74 17.42
CA ASN A 33 6.78 10.59 16.79
C ASN A 33 7.23 11.93 16.18
N ASP A 34 8.32 11.91 15.40
CA ASP A 34 8.90 13.11 14.79
C ASP A 34 8.00 13.79 13.72
N LEU A 35 6.92 13.15 13.25
CA LEU A 35 5.92 13.74 12.34
C LEU A 35 4.77 14.48 13.05
N ALA A 36 4.77 14.59 14.39
CA ALA A 36 3.69 15.17 15.18
C ALA A 36 3.10 16.49 14.63
N SER A 37 3.94 17.38 14.08
CA SER A 37 3.51 18.67 13.53
C SER A 37 2.79 18.57 12.19
N TYR A 38 3.13 17.58 11.37
CA TYR A 38 2.51 17.33 10.06
C TYR A 38 1.20 16.57 10.21
N ILE A 39 1.18 15.55 11.08
CA ILE A 39 -0.05 14.86 11.50
C ILE A 39 -1.10 15.84 12.09
N GLU A 40 -0.63 16.86 12.81
CA GLU A 40 -1.47 17.95 13.30
C GLU A 40 -1.87 18.96 12.20
N ALA A 41 -1.17 19.02 11.07
CA ALA A 41 -1.60 19.75 9.87
C ALA A 41 -2.70 18.98 9.12
N ASP A 42 -2.50 17.67 8.85
CA ASP A 42 -3.51 16.76 8.29
C ASP A 42 -4.83 16.84 9.06
N PHE A 43 -4.75 16.78 10.38
CA PHE A 43 -5.92 16.92 11.26
C PHE A 43 -6.69 18.22 11.03
N ARG A 44 -6.00 19.34 10.79
CA ARG A 44 -6.62 20.63 10.49
C ARG A 44 -7.18 20.69 9.08
N GLU A 45 -6.54 20.05 8.11
CA GLU A 45 -7.08 19.92 6.75
C GLU A 45 -8.41 19.15 6.78
N ILE A 46 -8.45 18.00 7.44
CA ILE A 46 -9.66 17.19 7.64
C ILE A 46 -10.73 18.02 8.39
N CYS A 47 -10.37 18.72 9.46
CA CYS A 47 -11.29 19.59 10.21
C CYS A 47 -11.77 20.84 9.45
N SER A 48 -11.04 21.28 8.42
CA SER A 48 -11.47 22.41 7.57
C SER A 48 -12.70 22.07 6.73
N VAL A 49 -12.93 20.78 6.48
CA VAL A 49 -14.11 20.26 5.76
C VAL A 49 -15.12 19.68 6.74
N GLY A 50 -14.66 18.86 7.69
CA GLY A 50 -15.52 18.14 8.60
C GLY A 50 -16.36 17.08 7.89
N SER A 51 -17.55 16.80 8.43
CA SER A 51 -18.53 15.94 7.78
C SER A 51 -19.33 16.69 6.72
N THR A 52 -20.04 15.93 5.88
CA THR A 52 -20.98 16.45 4.87
C THR A 52 -22.32 15.70 4.94
N ASP A 53 -23.30 16.15 4.15
CA ASP A 53 -24.59 15.46 3.98
C ASP A 53 -24.45 13.99 3.49
N ASN A 54 -23.32 13.62 2.86
CA ASN A 54 -23.07 12.26 2.35
C ASN A 54 -21.96 11.51 3.08
N ILE A 55 -21.06 12.21 3.79
CA ILE A 55 -19.84 11.65 4.39
C ILE A 55 -19.82 11.97 5.89
N GLN A 56 -19.82 10.94 6.73
CA GLN A 56 -19.51 11.07 8.15
C GLN A 56 -18.00 10.98 8.34
N VAL A 57 -17.38 11.94 9.04
CA VAL A 57 -15.93 11.95 9.31
C VAL A 57 -15.65 11.78 10.80
N LEU A 58 -14.85 10.76 11.12
CA LEU A 58 -14.34 10.43 12.44
C LEU A 58 -12.81 10.45 12.42
N VAL A 59 -12.20 10.96 13.49
CA VAL A 59 -10.74 10.97 13.64
C VAL A 59 -10.33 10.47 15.02
N GLN A 60 -9.38 9.56 15.09
CA GLN A 60 -8.55 9.34 16.27
C GLN A 60 -7.14 9.81 15.94
N ILE A 61 -6.63 10.75 16.72
CA ILE A 61 -5.29 11.30 16.56
C ILE A 61 -4.53 11.15 17.88
N ASP A 62 -3.39 10.47 17.82
CA ASP A 62 -2.43 10.41 18.91
C ASP A 62 -1.29 11.40 18.68
N ARG A 63 -0.88 12.06 19.76
CA ARG A 63 0.13 13.12 19.79
C ARG A 63 1.07 12.83 20.96
N PRO A 64 2.26 13.44 21.03
CA PRO A 64 3.17 13.28 22.18
C PRO A 64 2.56 13.68 23.55
N ASP A 65 1.50 14.52 23.55
CA ASP A 65 0.72 14.90 24.74
C ASP A 65 -0.53 14.03 25.00
N GLY A 66 -0.88 13.09 24.10
CA GLY A 66 -1.91 12.07 24.26
C GLY A 66 -2.95 12.01 23.13
N ALA A 67 -3.77 10.96 23.17
CA ALA A 67 -4.77 10.65 22.16
C ALA A 67 -6.11 11.37 22.36
N LYS A 68 -6.75 11.73 21.25
CA LYS A 68 -8.12 12.30 21.24
C LYS A 68 -8.94 11.74 20.10
N ARG A 69 -10.25 11.59 20.34
CA ARG A 69 -11.22 11.11 19.37
C ARG A 69 -12.26 12.18 19.05
N TYR A 70 -12.57 12.35 17.77
CA TYR A 70 -13.41 13.40 17.22
C TYR A 70 -14.49 12.83 16.30
N VAL A 71 -15.69 13.39 16.38
CA VAL A 71 -16.77 13.21 15.39
C VAL A 71 -16.99 14.59 14.79
N LEU A 72 -16.62 14.77 13.52
CA LEU A 72 -16.63 16.11 12.94
C LEU A 72 -18.05 16.52 12.58
N ALA A 73 -18.41 17.76 12.92
CA ALA A 73 -19.68 18.36 12.55
C ALA A 73 -19.73 18.68 11.04
N ASP A 74 -20.93 18.93 10.53
CA ASP A 74 -21.14 19.27 9.13
C ASP A 74 -20.72 20.71 8.81
N GLY A 75 -20.12 20.92 7.63
CA GLY A 75 -19.98 22.24 7.00
C GLY A 75 -18.70 23.04 7.28
N GLY A 76 -17.71 22.46 7.95
CA GLY A 76 -16.34 23.01 8.06
C GLY A 76 -16.15 24.17 9.04
N ALA A 77 -15.20 24.00 9.97
CA ALA A 77 -14.61 25.06 10.80
C ALA A 77 -15.56 25.96 11.64
N ALA A 78 -16.27 25.40 12.64
CA ALA A 78 -16.53 26.12 13.91
C ALA A 78 -16.99 25.27 15.12
N THR A 79 -17.01 23.93 15.06
CA THR A 79 -17.00 23.11 16.27
C THR A 79 -16.15 21.87 16.07
N GLU A 80 -15.03 21.80 16.78
CA GLU A 80 -14.61 20.52 17.35
C GLU A 80 -15.75 20.02 18.24
N GLN A 81 -16.64 19.21 17.68
CA GLN A 81 -17.31 18.20 18.49
C GLN A 81 -16.27 17.09 18.74
N LEU A 82 -15.32 17.43 19.62
CA LEU A 82 -14.76 16.45 20.56
C LEU A 82 -15.93 15.56 20.97
N VAL A 83 -15.80 14.24 20.83
CA VAL A 83 -16.86 13.36 21.29
C VAL A 83 -17.11 13.72 22.74
N ALA A 84 -18.34 14.15 23.06
CA ALA A 84 -18.67 14.79 24.34
C ALA A 84 -18.64 13.80 25.53
N ASP A 85 -18.03 12.64 25.32
CA ASP A 85 -17.68 11.62 26.28
C ASP A 85 -16.16 11.63 26.54
N PRO A 86 -15.70 12.32 27.60
CA PRO A 86 -14.32 12.26 28.06
C PRO A 86 -13.79 10.85 28.35
N SER A 87 -14.63 9.83 28.47
CA SER A 87 -14.18 8.44 28.71
C SER A 87 -13.55 7.79 27.47
N LEU A 88 -13.80 8.33 26.26
CA LEU A 88 -13.16 7.89 25.02
C LEU A 88 -11.79 8.57 24.78
N ASN A 89 -11.48 9.65 25.50
CA ASN A 89 -10.15 10.28 25.46
C ASN A 89 -9.20 9.51 26.39
N LYS A 90 -8.55 8.47 25.84
CA LYS A 90 -7.48 7.75 26.53
C LYS A 90 -6.28 8.70 26.72
N ALA A 91 -5.70 8.73 27.91
CA ALA A 91 -4.58 9.62 28.23
C ALA A 91 -3.35 9.40 27.33
N ARG A 92 -3.19 8.17 26.81
CA ARG A 92 -2.32 7.76 25.70
C ARG A 92 -2.99 6.60 24.98
N VAL A 93 -2.75 6.46 23.68
CA VAL A 93 -3.04 5.26 22.88
C VAL A 93 -1.69 4.66 22.48
N ASN A 94 -1.58 3.34 22.40
CA ASN A 94 -0.45 2.74 21.67
C ASN A 94 -0.85 2.66 20.19
N THR A 95 -0.34 3.54 19.32
CA THR A 95 -0.71 3.45 17.89
C THR A 95 -0.12 2.24 17.17
N GLY A 96 0.84 1.57 17.82
CA GLY A 96 1.38 0.27 17.41
C GLY A 96 0.50 -0.94 17.77
N ASP A 97 -0.43 -0.86 18.74
CA ASP A 97 -1.26 -2.03 19.12
C ASP A 97 -2.49 -2.13 18.21
N PRO A 98 -2.69 -3.23 17.44
CA PRO A 98 -3.86 -3.40 16.59
C PRO A 98 -5.19 -3.33 17.34
N LYS A 99 -5.22 -3.64 18.64
CA LYS A 99 -6.45 -3.57 19.47
C LYS A 99 -6.97 -2.15 19.63
N GLU A 100 -6.08 -1.16 19.65
CA GLU A 100 -6.45 0.26 19.77
C GLU A 100 -7.09 0.78 18.47
N ALA A 101 -6.57 0.35 17.32
CA ALA A 101 -7.18 0.59 16.02
C ALA A 101 -8.52 -0.16 15.86
N ILE A 102 -8.58 -1.44 16.20
CA ILE A 102 -9.81 -2.26 16.20
C ILE A 102 -10.90 -1.62 17.06
N GLU A 103 -10.57 -1.13 18.26
CA GLU A 103 -11.55 -0.49 19.14
C GLU A 103 -12.11 0.79 18.52
N PHE A 104 -11.26 1.67 17.99
CA PHE A 104 -11.70 2.89 17.30
C PHE A 104 -12.59 2.60 16.09
N PHE A 105 -12.17 1.71 15.19
CA PHE A 105 -12.92 1.41 13.97
C PHE A 105 -14.25 0.71 14.28
N ARG A 106 -14.25 -0.29 15.17
CA ARG A 106 -15.49 -0.96 15.62
C ARG A 106 -16.43 0.04 16.27
N TRP A 107 -15.94 0.92 17.14
CA TRP A 107 -16.74 1.98 17.74
C TRP A 107 -17.35 2.90 16.67
N GLY A 108 -16.53 3.38 15.73
CA GLY A 108 -16.98 4.30 14.68
C GLY A 108 -18.05 3.69 13.77
N MET A 109 -17.81 2.48 13.26
CA MET A 109 -18.73 1.76 12.37
C MET A 109 -20.03 1.30 13.06
N THR A 110 -20.01 1.11 14.39
CA THR A 110 -21.23 0.77 15.15
C THR A 110 -22.04 1.97 15.61
N GLN A 111 -21.39 3.12 15.91
CA GLN A 111 -22.10 4.36 16.25
C GLN A 111 -22.65 5.08 15.01
N PHE A 112 -21.93 5.00 13.88
CA PHE A 112 -22.27 5.69 12.63
C PHE A 112 -22.38 4.68 11.47
N PRO A 113 -23.45 3.86 11.42
CA PRO A 113 -23.63 2.89 10.35
C PRO A 113 -23.90 3.60 9.01
N THR A 114 -23.10 3.26 8.00
CA THR A 114 -23.16 3.80 6.63
C THR A 114 -23.16 2.66 5.60
N GLU A 115 -23.46 2.96 4.33
CA GLU A 115 -23.41 1.95 3.25
C GLU A 115 -21.99 1.53 2.88
N ARG A 116 -21.02 2.44 3.08
CA ARG A 116 -19.63 2.32 2.68
C ARG A 116 -18.68 2.86 3.74
N VAL A 117 -17.49 2.28 3.86
CA VAL A 117 -16.47 2.71 4.84
C VAL A 117 -15.08 2.84 4.20
N ALA A 118 -14.42 3.97 4.48
CA ALA A 118 -13.00 4.18 4.25
C ALA A 118 -12.26 4.26 5.59
N ILE A 119 -11.18 3.50 5.73
CA ILE A 119 -10.23 3.60 6.84
C ILE A 119 -8.91 4.13 6.28
N ILE A 120 -8.34 5.15 6.91
CA ILE A 120 -7.06 5.73 6.52
C ILE A 120 -6.14 5.80 7.75
N PHE A 121 -4.95 5.23 7.63
CA PHE A 121 -3.84 5.45 8.55
C PHE A 121 -2.93 6.54 7.98
N SER A 122 -2.50 7.50 8.81
CA SER A 122 -1.42 8.45 8.49
C SER A 122 -0.33 8.38 9.57
N GLY A 123 0.94 8.46 9.20
CA GLY A 123 2.06 8.38 10.13
C GLY A 123 3.38 7.98 9.49
N LEU A 124 4.35 7.63 10.34
CA LEU A 124 5.65 7.13 9.88
C LEU A 124 5.50 5.83 9.09
N GLY A 125 6.11 5.79 7.89
CA GLY A 125 6.24 4.59 7.07
C GLY A 125 7.54 3.84 7.31
N ILE A 126 7.93 3.00 6.35
CA ILE A 126 9.10 2.14 6.42
C ILE A 126 10.38 2.99 6.30
N ASP A 127 11.08 3.20 7.43
CA ASP A 127 12.45 3.71 7.48
C ASP A 127 13.31 2.86 8.44
N PRO A 128 14.39 2.20 7.95
CA PRO A 128 15.34 1.47 8.78
C PRO A 128 15.85 2.24 9.99
N LYS A 129 15.94 3.58 9.93
CA LYS A 129 16.42 4.41 11.06
C LYS A 129 15.45 4.44 12.23
N TYR A 130 14.14 4.50 11.98
CA TYR A 130 13.16 4.46 13.08
C TYR A 130 13.11 3.07 13.71
N VAL A 131 13.25 2.02 12.90
CA VAL A 131 13.42 0.65 13.39
C VAL A 131 14.72 0.49 14.20
N GLU A 132 15.85 1.02 13.74
CA GLU A 132 17.13 1.01 14.46
C GLU A 132 17.01 1.70 15.82
N GLN A 133 16.42 2.89 15.85
CA GLN A 133 16.14 3.60 17.10
C GLN A 133 15.23 2.79 18.04
N ARG A 134 14.14 2.19 17.53
CA ARG A 134 13.22 1.35 18.30
C ARG A 134 13.95 0.14 18.91
N VAL A 135 14.73 -0.60 18.10
CA VAL A 135 15.54 -1.73 18.57
C VAL A 135 16.55 -1.31 19.65
N LEU A 136 17.23 -0.17 19.48
CA LEU A 136 18.20 0.33 20.46
C LEU A 136 17.54 0.84 21.76
N ARG A 137 16.32 1.39 21.69
CA ARG A 137 15.50 1.73 22.87
C ARG A 137 15.09 0.44 23.61
N GLN A 138 14.68 -0.61 22.90
CA GLN A 138 14.31 -1.91 23.46
C GLN A 138 15.52 -2.69 24.02
N ARG A 139 16.73 -2.51 23.47
CA ARG A 139 17.95 -3.26 23.82
C ARG A 139 19.10 -2.34 24.30
N PRO A 140 19.02 -1.78 25.52
CA PRO A 140 20.07 -0.89 26.05
C PRO A 140 21.44 -1.57 26.19
N GLN A 141 21.50 -2.89 26.39
CA GLN A 141 22.77 -3.65 26.41
C GLN A 141 23.44 -3.72 25.03
N LEU A 142 22.64 -3.88 23.97
CA LEU A 142 23.13 -3.87 22.58
C LEU A 142 23.67 -2.49 22.22
N LYS A 143 22.93 -1.44 22.59
CA LYS A 143 23.37 -0.05 22.45
C LYS A 143 24.72 0.21 23.16
N GLN A 144 24.88 -0.27 24.40
CA GLN A 144 26.14 -0.12 25.12
C GLN A 144 27.33 -0.80 24.44
N ARG A 145 27.15 -2.02 23.89
CA ARG A 145 28.20 -2.74 23.13
C ARG A 145 28.59 -2.00 21.85
N ILE A 146 27.61 -1.41 21.16
CA ILE A 146 27.84 -0.61 19.94
C ILE A 146 28.59 0.69 20.24
N GLU A 147 28.20 1.40 21.30
CA GLU A 147 28.74 2.75 21.59
C GLU A 147 30.04 2.75 22.43
N ASN A 148 30.25 1.76 23.30
CA ASN A 148 31.24 1.85 24.39
C ASN A 148 32.21 0.67 24.51
N ASP A 149 32.04 -0.41 23.74
CA ASP A 149 33.01 -1.51 23.80
C ASP A 149 34.35 -1.10 23.18
N LYS A 150 35.44 -1.67 23.71
CA LYS A 150 36.81 -1.47 23.26
C LYS A 150 37.32 -2.65 22.43
N ASP A 151 36.60 -3.77 22.47
CA ASP A 151 36.85 -4.92 21.61
C ASP A 151 36.16 -4.69 20.26
N ALA A 152 36.95 -4.58 19.20
CA ALA A 152 36.45 -4.36 17.85
C ALA A 152 35.65 -5.57 17.32
N ASP A 153 35.94 -6.79 17.78
CA ASP A 153 35.24 -7.99 17.33
C ASP A 153 33.85 -8.09 17.98
N ASP A 154 33.70 -7.75 19.27
CA ASP A 154 32.36 -7.67 19.89
C ASP A 154 31.55 -6.49 19.35
N GLN A 155 32.18 -5.32 19.15
CA GLN A 155 31.52 -4.18 18.53
C GLN A 155 31.00 -4.54 17.13
N GLN A 156 31.79 -5.27 16.31
CA GLN A 156 31.35 -5.74 15.00
C GLN A 156 30.28 -6.86 15.09
N ALA A 157 30.29 -7.69 16.13
CA ALA A 157 29.23 -8.66 16.38
C ALA A 157 27.91 -7.96 16.77
N ALA A 158 27.98 -6.93 17.61
CA ALA A 158 26.84 -6.11 18.04
C ALA A 158 26.20 -5.35 16.86
N HIS A 159 26.99 -4.78 15.93
CA HIS A 159 26.44 -4.18 14.71
C HIS A 159 25.69 -5.19 13.83
N ARG A 160 26.21 -6.42 13.70
CA ARG A 160 25.54 -7.50 12.96
C ARG A 160 24.25 -7.99 13.65
N GLU A 161 24.23 -8.01 14.98
CA GLU A 161 23.01 -8.27 15.75
C GLU A 161 21.96 -7.18 15.49
N LEU A 162 22.35 -5.91 15.54
CA LEU A 162 21.46 -4.77 15.24
C LEU A 162 20.90 -4.84 13.82
N GLU A 163 21.75 -5.04 12.81
CA GLU A 163 21.34 -5.18 11.41
C GLU A 163 20.32 -6.31 11.22
N THR A 164 20.55 -7.46 11.85
CA THR A 164 19.62 -8.61 11.82
C THR A 164 18.26 -8.25 12.42
N LEU A 165 18.24 -7.52 13.54
CA LEU A 165 17.01 -7.10 14.22
C LEU A 165 16.25 -6.05 13.42
N VAL A 166 16.95 -5.05 12.86
CA VAL A 166 16.36 -4.03 11.99
C VAL A 166 15.73 -4.67 10.76
N ASN A 167 16.43 -5.58 10.09
CA ASN A 167 15.88 -6.30 8.94
C ASN A 167 14.67 -7.18 9.30
N SER A 168 14.62 -7.74 10.52
CA SER A 168 13.46 -8.53 10.98
C SER A 168 12.20 -7.70 11.28
N GLN A 169 12.35 -6.39 11.48
CA GLN A 169 11.27 -5.44 11.83
C GLN A 169 11.11 -4.33 10.76
N LEU A 170 11.71 -4.52 9.58
CA LEU A 170 11.83 -3.50 8.55
C LEU A 170 10.46 -2.99 8.07
N PHE A 171 9.52 -3.91 7.90
CA PHE A 171 8.17 -3.65 7.41
C PHE A 171 7.23 -3.18 8.52
N SER A 172 7.67 -2.23 9.36
CA SER A 172 6.83 -1.60 10.38
C SER A 172 6.43 -0.17 10.02
N LEU A 173 5.29 0.29 10.55
CA LEU A 173 4.65 1.56 10.24
C LEU A 173 3.87 2.10 11.45
N CYS A 174 3.43 3.36 11.38
CA CYS A 174 2.72 4.06 12.45
C CYS A 174 3.46 4.03 13.81
N HIS A 175 4.79 4.15 13.75
CA HIS A 175 5.68 4.12 14.92
C HIS A 175 5.23 5.05 16.06
N ASP A 176 5.07 4.48 17.24
CA ASP A 176 4.77 5.16 18.49
C ASP A 176 6.05 5.25 19.34
N PHE A 177 6.48 6.46 19.67
CA PHE A 177 7.72 6.69 20.38
C PHE A 177 7.61 6.53 21.91
N THR A 178 6.43 6.74 22.49
CA THR A 178 6.21 6.54 23.94
C THR A 178 6.01 5.07 24.26
N SER A 179 5.13 4.40 23.51
CA SER A 179 4.87 2.96 23.62
C SER A 179 6.05 2.14 23.10
N ASN A 180 6.91 2.76 22.26
CA ASN A 180 8.12 2.17 21.68
C ASN A 180 7.80 0.97 20.78
N ASP A 181 6.75 1.14 19.99
CA ASP A 181 6.03 0.11 19.26
C ASP A 181 5.68 0.57 17.83
N ALA A 182 5.21 -0.32 16.97
CA ALA A 182 4.82 -0.01 15.60
C ALA A 182 4.01 -1.18 15.00
N LEU A 183 3.02 -0.87 14.16
CA LEU A 183 2.24 -1.87 13.45
C LEU A 183 3.08 -2.61 12.42
N GLU A 184 2.86 -3.91 12.30
CA GLU A 184 3.38 -4.77 11.23
C GLU A 184 2.25 -5.25 10.28
N PRO A 185 2.53 -5.67 9.03
CA PRO A 185 1.50 -6.05 8.05
C PRO A 185 0.56 -7.17 8.53
N HIS A 186 1.05 -8.09 9.36
CA HIS A 186 0.22 -9.15 9.95
C HIS A 186 -0.80 -8.61 10.97
N GLU A 187 -0.51 -7.47 11.61
CA GLU A 187 -1.41 -6.78 12.53
C GLU A 187 -2.44 -5.92 11.77
N LEU A 188 -2.05 -5.32 10.63
CA LEU A 188 -3.01 -4.70 9.71
C LEU A 188 -4.07 -5.71 9.24
N ARG A 189 -3.63 -6.95 8.97
CA ARG A 189 -4.54 -8.06 8.70
C ARG A 189 -5.39 -8.44 9.91
N GLU A 190 -4.82 -8.54 11.12
CA GLU A 190 -5.61 -8.81 12.34
C GLU A 190 -6.74 -7.78 12.50
N ILE A 191 -6.46 -6.50 12.25
CA ILE A 191 -7.44 -5.41 12.28
C ILE A 191 -8.60 -5.68 11.30
N LEU A 192 -8.30 -5.86 10.01
CA LEU A 192 -9.35 -6.02 9.00
C LEU A 192 -10.10 -7.35 9.12
N GLU A 193 -9.42 -8.47 9.41
CA GLU A 193 -10.10 -9.75 9.67
C GLU A 193 -11.03 -9.65 10.88
N THR A 194 -10.65 -8.91 11.92
CA THR A 194 -11.48 -8.73 13.12
C THR A 194 -12.73 -7.91 12.82
N LEU A 195 -12.60 -6.82 12.05
CA LEU A 195 -13.76 -6.05 11.58
C LEU A 195 -14.67 -6.91 10.69
N GLN A 196 -14.11 -7.65 9.73
CA GLN A 196 -14.87 -8.52 8.84
C GLN A 196 -15.62 -9.63 9.59
N ARG A 197 -15.03 -10.23 10.63
CA ARG A 197 -15.68 -11.20 11.53
C ARG A 197 -16.88 -10.60 12.28
N ASP A 198 -16.83 -9.32 12.63
CA ASP A 198 -17.93 -8.59 13.25
C ASP A 198 -19.02 -8.15 12.22
N GLY A 199 -18.85 -8.51 10.94
CA GLY A 199 -19.73 -8.09 9.85
C GLY A 199 -19.47 -6.68 9.34
N LEU A 200 -18.37 -6.05 9.75
CA LEU A 200 -17.98 -4.69 9.40
C LEU A 200 -17.05 -4.72 8.18
N ARG A 201 -17.57 -4.30 7.03
CA ARG A 201 -16.86 -4.29 5.74
C ARG A 201 -16.12 -2.97 5.52
N VAL A 202 -14.95 -3.04 4.89
CA VAL A 202 -14.14 -1.88 4.51
C VAL A 202 -14.07 -1.81 2.98
N ASP A 203 -14.42 -0.67 2.39
CA ASP A 203 -14.38 -0.46 0.94
C ASP A 203 -13.04 0.15 0.51
N LEU A 204 -12.49 1.06 1.30
CA LEU A 204 -11.15 1.61 1.08
C LEU A 204 -10.28 1.44 2.32
N PHE A 205 -9.08 0.90 2.14
CA PHE A 205 -8.01 0.93 3.12
C PHE A 205 -6.87 1.82 2.62
N GLY A 206 -6.62 2.94 3.30
CA GLY A 206 -5.58 3.91 2.96
C GLY A 206 -4.41 3.84 3.94
N LEU A 207 -3.19 3.83 3.39
CA LEU A 207 -1.94 3.96 4.12
C LEU A 207 -1.21 5.21 3.60
N ASP A 208 -1.47 6.35 4.23
CA ASP A 208 -0.71 7.59 4.04
C ASP A 208 0.60 7.51 4.84
N VAL A 209 1.46 6.58 4.41
CA VAL A 209 2.76 6.33 4.97
C VAL A 209 3.75 6.04 3.84
N GLY A 210 5.01 6.44 4.01
CA GLY A 210 6.05 6.20 3.01
C GLY A 210 6.38 4.71 2.82
N GLY A 211 6.41 4.26 1.56
CA GLY A 211 6.93 2.95 1.17
C GLY A 211 6.07 1.74 1.55
N ALA A 212 4.75 1.88 1.75
CA ALA A 212 3.87 0.75 2.07
C ALA A 212 3.23 0.05 0.85
N ALA A 213 3.41 0.53 -0.38
CA ALA A 213 2.80 -0.05 -1.57
C ALA A 213 3.61 -1.21 -2.18
N PHE A 214 3.85 -2.26 -1.41
CA PHE A 214 4.41 -3.52 -1.90
C PHE A 214 3.33 -4.57 -2.13
N ILE A 215 3.58 -5.52 -3.05
CA ILE A 215 2.59 -6.53 -3.45
C ILE A 215 2.27 -7.49 -2.29
N GLU A 216 3.24 -7.73 -1.40
CA GLU A 216 3.11 -8.54 -0.19
C GLU A 216 2.13 -7.92 0.82
N PHE A 217 2.15 -6.59 0.98
CA PHE A 217 1.18 -5.88 1.80
C PHE A 217 -0.23 -6.00 1.23
N ALA A 218 -0.38 -5.82 -0.09
CA ALA A 218 -1.67 -5.98 -0.73
C ALA A 218 -2.17 -7.44 -0.63
N TYR A 219 -1.28 -8.43 -0.78
CA TYR A 219 -1.61 -9.85 -0.69
C TYR A 219 -2.07 -10.26 0.72
N GLU A 220 -1.41 -9.77 1.77
CA GLU A 220 -1.80 -10.05 3.16
C GLU A 220 -3.16 -9.44 3.55
N LEU A 221 -3.62 -8.42 2.81
CA LEU A 221 -4.90 -7.73 3.02
C LEU A 221 -5.99 -8.12 1.99
N GLU A 222 -5.72 -9.11 1.11
CA GLU A 222 -6.64 -9.53 0.05
C GLU A 222 -7.99 -10.02 0.60
N ASP A 223 -9.09 -9.63 -0.06
CA ASP A 223 -10.48 -9.96 0.32
C ASP A 223 -10.94 -9.42 1.69
N LEU A 224 -10.11 -8.62 2.39
CA LEU A 224 -10.45 -7.96 3.65
C LEU A 224 -10.91 -6.50 3.47
N ALA A 225 -10.55 -5.88 2.34
CA ALA A 225 -11.10 -4.62 1.85
C ALA A 225 -11.30 -4.67 0.32
N ASP A 226 -12.01 -3.71 -0.29
CA ASP A 226 -12.15 -3.69 -1.76
C ASP A 226 -10.92 -3.11 -2.47
N ALA A 227 -10.26 -2.11 -1.89
CA ALA A 227 -9.07 -1.46 -2.43
C ALA A 227 -8.08 -1.01 -1.34
N LEU A 228 -6.79 -1.09 -1.65
CA LEU A 228 -5.68 -0.50 -0.90
C LEU A 228 -5.18 0.76 -1.63
N VAL A 229 -4.89 1.85 -0.92
CA VAL A 229 -4.10 2.97 -1.46
C VAL A 229 -2.89 3.20 -0.57
N ALA A 230 -1.69 3.25 -1.15
CA ALA A 230 -0.44 3.43 -0.43
C ALA A 230 0.63 4.11 -1.31
N ALA A 231 1.75 4.54 -0.72
CA ALA A 231 2.90 5.07 -1.46
C ALA A 231 3.98 3.98 -1.71
N PRO A 232 4.53 3.82 -2.93
CA PRO A 232 5.61 2.87 -3.21
C PRO A 232 6.98 3.34 -2.73
N ALA A 233 7.09 4.62 -2.37
CA ALA A 233 8.32 5.26 -1.91
C ALA A 233 8.03 6.23 -0.76
N VAL A 234 9.08 6.88 -0.24
CA VAL A 234 8.96 7.96 0.74
C VAL A 234 8.15 9.13 0.14
N MET A 235 7.07 9.50 0.82
CA MET A 235 6.26 10.68 0.53
C MET A 235 6.83 11.93 1.23
N PRO A 236 6.43 13.14 0.81
CA PRO A 236 6.60 14.35 1.61
C PRO A 236 5.90 14.21 2.96
N ASP A 237 6.47 14.83 3.99
CA ASP A 237 5.91 14.77 5.36
C ASP A 237 4.48 15.35 5.46
N ASP A 238 4.07 16.21 4.50
CA ASP A 238 2.75 16.86 4.39
C ASP A 238 1.60 15.91 3.95
N GLY A 239 1.84 14.60 3.78
CA GLY A 239 0.80 13.58 3.60
C GLY A 239 -0.10 13.75 2.37
N TRP A 240 -1.35 13.28 2.46
CA TRP A 240 -2.38 13.44 1.42
C TRP A 240 -3.15 14.77 1.59
N PRO A 241 -3.61 15.41 0.49
CA PRO A 241 -4.41 16.63 0.54
C PRO A 241 -5.87 16.31 0.91
N TYR A 242 -6.09 15.98 2.19
CA TYR A 242 -7.34 15.44 2.72
C TYR A 242 -8.54 16.33 2.43
N ASP A 243 -8.36 17.66 2.52
CA ASP A 243 -9.44 18.61 2.30
C ASP A 243 -10.00 18.51 0.86
N ARG A 244 -9.12 18.31 -0.14
CA ARG A 244 -9.50 18.15 -1.55
C ARG A 244 -10.16 16.80 -1.79
N ILE A 245 -9.61 15.73 -1.21
CA ILE A 245 -10.14 14.37 -1.35
C ILE A 245 -11.60 14.31 -0.85
N ILE A 246 -11.87 14.82 0.35
CA ILE A 246 -13.21 14.80 0.94
C ILE A 246 -14.19 15.64 0.09
N LYS A 247 -13.80 16.86 -0.32
CA LYS A 247 -14.64 17.74 -1.17
C LYS A 247 -14.97 17.09 -2.52
N LEU A 248 -13.95 16.58 -3.23
CA LEU A 248 -14.13 15.95 -4.54
C LEU A 248 -15.00 14.70 -4.48
N TRP A 249 -14.93 13.94 -3.38
CA TRP A 249 -15.81 12.79 -3.17
C TRP A 249 -17.24 13.21 -2.84
N ASP A 250 -17.47 14.20 -1.98
CA ASP A 250 -18.81 14.71 -1.68
C ASP A 250 -19.51 15.28 -2.92
N ASP A 251 -18.79 16.07 -3.74
CA ASP A 251 -19.31 16.59 -5.02
C ASP A 251 -19.77 15.46 -5.96
N LYS A 252 -18.98 14.37 -6.04
CA LYS A 252 -19.32 13.17 -6.81
C LYS A 252 -20.53 12.42 -6.23
N LEU A 253 -20.66 12.34 -4.90
CA LEU A 253 -21.81 11.74 -4.21
C LEU A 253 -23.10 12.57 -4.33
N ARG A 254 -22.99 13.90 -4.50
CA ARG A 254 -24.09 14.83 -4.78
C ARG A 254 -24.53 14.79 -6.24
N THR A 255 -23.60 14.61 -7.18
CA THR A 255 -23.86 14.64 -8.64
C THR A 255 -23.37 13.39 -9.37
N PRO A 256 -23.81 12.18 -8.97
CA PRO A 256 -23.33 10.94 -9.58
C PRO A 256 -23.84 10.77 -11.00
N LYS A 257 -22.97 10.30 -11.90
CA LYS A 257 -23.37 9.88 -13.24
C LYS A 257 -24.02 8.49 -13.16
N PRO A 258 -24.90 8.11 -14.10
CA PRO A 258 -25.50 6.77 -14.14
C PRO A 258 -24.50 5.61 -14.27
N SER A 259 -23.25 5.90 -14.62
CA SER A 259 -22.14 4.95 -14.75
C SER A 259 -21.15 4.97 -13.57
N ASP A 260 -21.30 5.87 -12.59
CA ASP A 260 -20.40 5.95 -11.45
C ASP A 260 -20.74 4.82 -10.45
N PRO A 261 -19.81 3.90 -10.13
CA PRO A 261 -20.08 2.82 -9.16
C PRO A 261 -20.12 3.31 -7.71
N LEU A 262 -19.53 4.49 -7.42
CA LEU A 262 -19.45 5.10 -6.08
C LEU A 262 -18.93 4.13 -4.99
N ASP A 263 -18.00 3.27 -5.36
CA ASP A 263 -17.40 2.23 -4.52
C ASP A 263 -15.97 2.59 -4.07
N GLY A 264 -15.36 1.72 -3.25
CA GLY A 264 -14.01 1.91 -2.74
C GLY A 264 -12.94 2.02 -3.82
N ARG A 265 -13.11 1.39 -4.98
CA ARG A 265 -12.17 1.49 -6.11
C ARG A 265 -12.26 2.85 -6.79
N GLN A 266 -13.47 3.40 -6.96
CA GLN A 266 -13.62 4.75 -7.51
C GLN A 266 -13.14 5.82 -6.52
N LEU A 267 -13.31 5.62 -5.22
CA LEU A 267 -12.68 6.48 -4.20
C LEU A 267 -11.15 6.36 -4.27
N ALA A 268 -10.59 5.16 -4.34
CA ALA A 268 -9.15 4.93 -4.46
C ALA A 268 -8.53 5.66 -5.66
N SER A 269 -9.15 5.57 -6.84
CA SER A 269 -8.76 6.34 -8.03
C SER A 269 -8.87 7.85 -7.80
N THR A 270 -9.90 8.32 -7.09
CA THR A 270 -10.05 9.75 -6.75
C THR A 270 -8.92 10.22 -5.83
N VAL A 271 -8.47 9.40 -4.87
CA VAL A 271 -7.33 9.69 -4.00
C VAL A 271 -6.03 9.78 -4.81
N VAL A 272 -5.72 8.75 -5.62
CA VAL A 272 -4.53 8.74 -6.51
C VAL A 272 -4.48 9.97 -7.41
N ASP A 273 -5.58 10.26 -8.10
CA ASP A 273 -5.73 11.44 -8.98
C ASP A 273 -5.54 12.78 -8.26
N THR A 274 -5.82 12.85 -6.95
CA THR A 274 -5.76 14.09 -6.17
C THR A 274 -4.36 14.30 -5.60
N VAL A 275 -3.73 13.24 -5.09
CA VAL A 275 -2.34 13.27 -4.60
C VAL A 275 -1.35 13.49 -5.76
N ALA A 276 -1.55 12.83 -6.91
CA ALA A 276 -0.72 13.06 -8.10
C ALA A 276 -0.77 14.52 -8.60
N LYS A 277 -1.90 15.22 -8.42
CA LYS A 277 -2.05 16.65 -8.72
C LYS A 277 -1.48 17.56 -7.63
N ALA A 278 -1.30 17.06 -6.40
CA ALA A 278 -0.68 17.81 -5.32
C ALA A 278 0.86 17.77 -5.41
N TYR A 279 1.42 16.65 -5.87
CA TYR A 279 2.86 16.40 -5.99
C TYR A 279 3.29 16.07 -7.44
N PRO A 280 3.14 17.01 -8.40
CA PRO A 280 3.47 16.77 -9.82
C PRO A 280 4.95 16.48 -10.08
N GLU A 281 5.84 16.81 -9.14
CA GLU A 281 7.27 16.49 -9.19
C GLU A 281 7.61 15.05 -8.80
N LEU A 282 6.67 14.32 -8.18
CA LEU A 282 6.85 12.93 -7.79
C LEU A 282 6.32 12.01 -8.89
N GLN A 283 7.16 11.12 -9.38
CA GLN A 283 6.74 10.09 -10.33
C GLN A 283 5.98 8.99 -9.56
N SER A 284 4.67 8.90 -9.79
CA SER A 284 3.75 7.95 -9.16
C SER A 284 3.77 7.99 -7.61
N PRO A 285 3.36 9.12 -6.98
CA PRO A 285 3.51 9.32 -5.54
C PRO A 285 2.74 8.30 -4.71
N ILE A 286 1.54 7.93 -5.15
CA ILE A 286 0.71 6.88 -4.54
C ILE A 286 0.01 6.05 -5.61
N VAL A 287 -0.46 4.88 -5.19
CA VAL A 287 -0.94 3.82 -6.08
C VAL A 287 -2.14 3.09 -5.45
N ALA A 288 -3.06 2.58 -6.26
CA ALA A 288 -4.31 1.95 -5.80
C ALA A 288 -4.43 0.48 -6.24
N VAL A 289 -4.32 -0.46 -5.30
CA VAL A 289 -4.41 -1.91 -5.57
C VAL A 289 -5.83 -2.41 -5.37
N ASN A 290 -6.34 -3.21 -6.31
CA ASN A 290 -7.61 -3.91 -6.16
C ASN A 290 -7.41 -5.17 -5.28
N LEU A 291 -8.04 -5.18 -4.11
CA LEU A 291 -8.00 -6.29 -3.15
C LEU A 291 -9.19 -7.25 -3.30
N SER A 292 -10.17 -6.90 -4.13
CA SER A 292 -11.42 -7.67 -4.31
C SER A 292 -11.20 -8.93 -5.17
N ASN A 293 -12.02 -9.97 -4.95
CA ASN A 293 -12.20 -11.11 -5.88
C ASN A 293 -10.91 -11.92 -6.17
N TYR A 294 -10.06 -12.10 -5.15
CA TYR A 294 -8.88 -12.98 -5.22
C TYR A 294 -7.98 -12.71 -6.45
N VAL A 295 -7.78 -11.45 -6.80
CA VAL A 295 -6.95 -11.00 -7.95
C VAL A 295 -5.47 -11.24 -7.69
N LEU A 296 -4.99 -10.95 -6.48
CA LEU A 296 -3.61 -11.15 -6.06
C LEU A 296 -3.33 -12.63 -5.81
N SER A 297 -4.28 -13.39 -5.24
CA SER A 297 -4.25 -14.85 -5.20
C SER A 297 -4.14 -15.49 -6.60
N ARG A 298 -4.79 -14.92 -7.62
CA ARG A 298 -4.62 -15.36 -9.01
C ARG A 298 -3.22 -15.00 -9.54
N ALA A 299 -2.77 -13.76 -9.33
CA ALA A 299 -1.43 -13.31 -9.69
C ALA A 299 -0.32 -14.14 -9.04
N ALA A 300 -0.45 -14.50 -7.77
CA ALA A 300 0.50 -15.33 -7.04
C ALA A 300 0.56 -16.75 -7.60
N ARG A 301 -0.59 -17.42 -7.85
CA ARG A 301 -0.60 -18.74 -8.52
C ARG A 301 0.07 -18.72 -9.90
N VAL A 302 -0.07 -17.61 -10.60
CA VAL A 302 0.59 -17.38 -11.88
C VAL A 302 2.10 -17.22 -11.71
N LEU A 303 2.54 -16.38 -10.77
CA LEU A 303 3.96 -16.22 -10.42
C LEU A 303 4.60 -17.53 -9.95
N ASP A 304 3.93 -18.32 -9.11
CA ASP A 304 4.37 -19.66 -8.69
C ASP A 304 4.57 -20.58 -9.90
N THR A 305 3.61 -20.60 -10.82
CA THR A 305 3.68 -21.39 -12.06
C THR A 305 4.86 -20.93 -12.92
N LEU A 306 5.08 -19.62 -13.05
CA LEU A 306 6.22 -19.02 -13.75
C LEU A 306 7.56 -19.23 -13.05
N ALA A 307 7.62 -19.40 -11.74
CA ALA A 307 8.85 -19.66 -11.01
C ALA A 307 9.24 -21.14 -11.11
N LEU A 308 8.26 -22.03 -10.98
CA LEU A 308 8.44 -23.48 -11.09
C LEU A 308 8.80 -23.92 -12.52
N ALA A 309 8.24 -23.30 -13.55
CA ALA A 309 8.47 -23.76 -14.92
C ALA A 309 9.95 -23.63 -15.38
N PRO A 310 10.68 -22.52 -15.13
CA PRO A 310 12.13 -22.42 -15.30
C PRO A 310 12.89 -23.44 -14.45
N LEU A 311 12.54 -23.60 -13.16
CA LEU A 311 13.13 -24.60 -12.26
C LEU A 311 13.13 -26.02 -12.86
N TYR A 312 12.00 -26.45 -13.42
CA TYR A 312 11.91 -27.77 -14.07
C TYR A 312 12.58 -27.87 -15.44
N ASN A 313 12.81 -26.76 -16.16
CA ASN A 313 13.21 -26.80 -17.57
C ASN A 313 14.66 -26.38 -17.85
N LEU A 314 15.23 -25.47 -17.05
CA LEU A 314 16.57 -24.90 -17.24
C LEU A 314 17.65 -25.58 -16.39
N GLY A 315 17.26 -26.13 -15.24
CA GLY A 315 18.18 -26.76 -14.28
C GLY A 315 18.94 -25.76 -13.40
N ASP A 316 19.21 -26.19 -12.17
CA ASP A 316 19.58 -25.35 -11.02
C ASP A 316 20.69 -24.32 -11.30
N TRP A 317 21.74 -24.70 -12.05
CA TRP A 317 22.88 -23.82 -12.33
C TRP A 317 22.52 -22.59 -13.18
N HIS A 318 21.68 -22.76 -14.21
CA HIS A 318 21.29 -21.66 -15.10
C HIS A 318 20.47 -20.62 -14.34
N ILE A 319 19.66 -21.10 -13.39
CA ILE A 319 18.78 -20.28 -12.56
C ILE A 319 19.57 -19.56 -11.47
N LEU A 320 20.52 -20.24 -10.82
CA LEU A 320 21.42 -19.60 -9.87
C LEU A 320 22.28 -18.52 -10.53
N GLU A 321 22.72 -18.70 -11.79
CA GLU A 321 23.47 -17.66 -12.49
C GLU A 321 22.59 -16.49 -12.93
N SER A 322 21.41 -16.73 -13.53
CA SER A 322 20.45 -15.66 -13.82
C SER A 322 20.00 -14.91 -12.56
N LEU A 323 19.74 -15.61 -11.46
CA LEU A 323 19.34 -15.00 -10.19
C LEU A 323 20.49 -14.21 -9.56
N ASN A 324 21.74 -14.68 -9.66
CA ASN A 324 22.93 -13.90 -9.26
C ASN A 324 23.13 -12.64 -10.11
N GLN A 325 22.89 -12.70 -11.43
CA GLN A 325 23.02 -11.56 -12.32
C GLN A 325 21.88 -10.55 -12.09
N THR A 326 20.66 -11.03 -11.94
CA THR A 326 19.48 -10.26 -11.57
C THR A 326 19.65 -9.58 -10.20
N ILE A 327 20.21 -10.26 -9.19
CA ILE A 327 20.60 -9.64 -7.91
C ILE A 327 21.70 -8.58 -8.10
N LYS A 328 22.76 -8.84 -8.89
CA LYS A 328 23.80 -7.83 -9.20
C LYS A 328 23.26 -6.61 -9.95
N SER A 329 22.17 -6.78 -10.71
CA SER A 329 21.43 -5.68 -11.33
C SER A 329 20.57 -4.96 -10.29
N CYS A 330 19.81 -5.66 -9.45
CA CYS A 330 19.00 -5.06 -8.38
C CYS A 330 19.81 -4.33 -7.31
N VAL A 331 21.01 -4.78 -6.97
CA VAL A 331 21.92 -4.06 -6.06
C VAL A 331 22.46 -2.76 -6.70
N ARG A 332 22.51 -2.68 -8.04
CA ARG A 332 22.77 -1.42 -8.77
C ARG A 332 21.52 -0.52 -8.79
N LEU A 333 20.32 -1.09 -8.85
CA LEU A 333 19.04 -0.36 -8.80
C LEU A 333 18.69 0.16 -7.40
N GLN A 334 19.01 -0.57 -6.33
CA GLN A 334 18.86 -0.07 -4.94
C GLN A 334 19.71 1.18 -4.67
N LYS A 335 20.85 1.34 -5.35
CA LYS A 335 21.65 2.58 -5.32
C LYS A 335 21.02 3.75 -6.11
N ARG A 336 19.96 3.50 -6.87
CA ARG A 336 19.15 4.46 -7.61
C ARG A 336 17.65 4.34 -7.24
N ARG A 337 17.31 4.40 -5.94
CA ARG A 337 15.91 4.44 -5.42
C ARG A 337 14.97 3.51 -6.20
N ALA A 338 15.05 2.21 -5.88
CA ALA A 338 14.42 1.11 -6.63
C ALA A 338 13.02 1.46 -7.18
N LYS A 339 12.87 1.34 -8.49
CA LYS A 339 11.59 1.36 -9.20
C LYS A 339 11.34 -0.03 -9.75
N ASP A 340 10.14 -0.55 -9.51
CA ASP A 340 9.53 -1.71 -10.16
C ASP A 340 10.31 -3.04 -10.27
N ALA A 341 9.64 -4.13 -9.86
CA ALA A 341 10.07 -5.47 -10.25
C ALA A 341 9.92 -5.76 -11.77
N ALA A 342 9.49 -4.78 -12.58
CA ALA A 342 9.63 -4.83 -14.03
C ALA A 342 11.12 -4.73 -14.45
N GLU A 343 11.94 -3.96 -13.72
CA GLU A 343 13.39 -3.93 -13.92
C GLU A 343 14.06 -5.25 -13.47
N LEU A 344 13.54 -5.87 -12.40
CA LEU A 344 13.94 -7.21 -11.93
C LEU A 344 13.77 -8.25 -13.06
N CYS A 345 12.60 -8.30 -13.70
CA CYS A 345 12.35 -9.28 -14.76
C CYS A 345 12.97 -8.90 -16.12
N ASN A 346 13.18 -7.62 -16.44
CA ASN A 346 14.02 -7.24 -17.57
C ASN A 346 15.46 -7.75 -17.37
N ALA A 347 16.01 -7.64 -16.15
CA ALA A 347 17.30 -8.26 -15.83
C ALA A 347 17.23 -9.79 -16.03
N THR A 348 16.22 -10.48 -15.49
CA THR A 348 16.10 -11.94 -15.66
C THR A 348 15.93 -12.37 -17.12
N GLN A 349 15.25 -11.56 -17.94
CA GLN A 349 15.07 -11.78 -19.38
C GLN A 349 16.36 -11.54 -20.17
N CYS A 350 17.12 -10.50 -19.85
CA CYS A 350 18.46 -10.27 -20.39
C CYS A 350 19.42 -11.41 -20.01
N ASP A 351 19.38 -11.86 -18.76
CA ASP A 351 20.24 -12.91 -18.23
C ASP A 351 19.88 -14.28 -18.85
N LEU A 352 18.59 -14.59 -19.05
CA LEU A 352 18.14 -15.73 -19.86
C LEU A 352 18.69 -15.66 -21.28
N HIS A 353 18.54 -14.50 -21.95
CA HIS A 353 19.01 -14.30 -23.32
C HIS A 353 20.55 -14.33 -23.43
N ARG A 354 21.26 -14.08 -22.32
CA ARG A 354 22.72 -14.15 -22.20
C ARG A 354 23.20 -15.57 -21.92
N VAL A 355 22.63 -16.28 -20.96
CA VAL A 355 22.99 -17.67 -20.64
C VAL A 355 22.75 -18.59 -21.86
N TYR A 356 21.65 -18.40 -22.61
CA TYR A 356 21.42 -19.11 -23.87
C TYR A 356 22.38 -18.70 -25.02
N ARG A 357 23.01 -17.52 -24.95
CA ARG A 357 24.07 -17.09 -25.89
C ARG A 357 25.46 -17.58 -25.48
N GLU A 358 25.78 -17.62 -24.19
CA GLU A 358 27.05 -18.15 -23.67
C GLU A 358 27.21 -19.66 -23.96
N THR A 359 26.09 -20.38 -24.16
CA THR A 359 26.11 -21.75 -24.72
C THR A 359 26.26 -21.84 -26.24
N ALA A 360 26.37 -20.71 -26.96
CA ALA A 360 26.26 -20.65 -28.41
C ALA A 360 27.37 -19.86 -29.14
N ASP A 361 27.89 -18.75 -28.62
CA ASP A 361 29.09 -18.07 -29.15
C ASP A 361 29.65 -16.99 -28.20
N GLU A 362 30.98 -16.81 -28.20
CA GLU A 362 31.66 -15.67 -27.58
C GLU A 362 31.65 -14.46 -28.54
N SER A 363 31.11 -13.29 -28.14
CA SER A 363 31.73 -11.96 -28.34
C SER A 363 30.81 -10.72 -28.15
N ASP A 364 31.50 -9.68 -27.67
CA ASP A 364 31.31 -8.23 -27.89
C ASP A 364 30.32 -7.38 -27.05
N ASP A 365 30.73 -6.12 -26.89
CA ASP A 365 30.41 -5.22 -25.77
C ASP A 365 29.84 -3.85 -26.21
N SER A 366 29.28 -3.14 -25.23
CA SER A 366 29.07 -1.68 -25.17
C SER A 366 27.97 -1.03 -26.03
N THR A 367 27.01 -0.39 -25.36
CA THR A 367 26.70 1.07 -25.47
C THR A 367 25.59 1.48 -24.49
N GLU A 368 25.82 2.53 -23.69
CA GLU A 368 24.76 3.28 -22.99
C GLU A 368 24.30 4.47 -23.84
N PRO A 369 23.02 4.90 -23.75
CA PRO A 369 22.80 6.34 -23.59
C PRO A 369 21.57 6.78 -22.74
N ALA A 370 21.77 7.93 -22.08
CA ALA A 370 20.84 9.06 -21.88
C ALA A 370 19.53 8.91 -21.07
N SER A 371 19.10 10.04 -20.50
CA SER A 371 17.98 10.19 -19.56
C SER A 371 16.85 11.04 -20.13
N GLU A 372 15.59 10.60 -20.06
CA GLU A 372 14.41 11.43 -20.36
C GLU A 372 13.32 11.32 -19.28
N ASN A 373 12.47 12.35 -19.20
CA ASN A 373 11.40 12.51 -18.21
C ASN A 373 10.05 11.99 -18.78
N ILE A 374 9.19 11.41 -17.93
CA ILE A 374 7.88 10.85 -18.35
C ILE A 374 6.78 11.25 -17.35
N GLU A 375 5.59 11.61 -17.87
CA GLU A 375 4.39 12.03 -17.12
C GLU A 375 3.45 10.85 -16.75
N PRO A 376 2.43 11.03 -15.88
CA PRO A 376 1.72 9.92 -15.23
C PRO A 376 0.24 9.74 -15.65
N SER A 377 -0.13 8.56 -16.17
CA SER A 377 -1.55 8.17 -16.33
C SER A 377 -1.82 6.65 -16.39
N GLY A 378 -1.49 5.89 -15.34
CA GLY A 378 -1.89 4.47 -15.30
C GLY A 378 -1.56 3.75 -14.01
N LEU A 379 -2.41 2.78 -13.66
CA LEU A 379 -2.16 1.81 -12.59
C LEU A 379 -1.30 0.68 -13.20
N LEU A 380 -0.21 0.20 -12.59
CA LEU A 380 0.29 0.43 -11.23
C LEU A 380 1.81 0.13 -11.19
N PRO A 381 2.69 0.98 -10.63
CA PRO A 381 4.12 0.66 -10.50
C PRO A 381 4.34 -0.33 -9.33
N ALA A 382 3.99 -1.58 -9.61
CA ALA A 382 4.38 -2.77 -8.86
C ALA A 382 4.28 -4.00 -9.79
N VAL A 383 4.99 -3.97 -10.93
CA VAL A 383 4.89 -4.95 -12.03
C VAL A 383 3.50 -5.01 -12.67
N ASP A 384 3.39 -4.52 -13.91
CA ASP A 384 2.33 -4.99 -14.80
C ASP A 384 2.62 -6.45 -15.17
N LEU A 385 2.01 -7.37 -14.42
CA LEU A 385 2.19 -8.80 -14.58
C LEU A 385 1.68 -9.30 -15.93
N LEU A 386 0.68 -8.62 -16.52
CA LEU A 386 0.15 -8.93 -17.85
C LEU A 386 1.14 -8.53 -18.95
N GLN A 387 1.74 -7.34 -18.85
CA GLN A 387 2.84 -6.90 -19.72
C GLN A 387 4.02 -7.88 -19.62
N LEU A 388 4.40 -8.26 -18.40
CA LEU A 388 5.52 -9.14 -18.10
C LEU A 388 5.33 -10.55 -18.67
N LEU A 389 4.14 -11.13 -18.47
CA LEU A 389 3.73 -12.40 -19.08
C LEU A 389 3.63 -12.32 -20.61
N GLY A 390 3.14 -11.20 -21.14
CA GLY A 390 3.07 -10.96 -22.59
C GLY A 390 4.47 -10.88 -23.23
N GLN A 391 5.42 -10.23 -22.56
CA GLN A 391 6.83 -10.18 -22.97
C GLN A 391 7.49 -11.57 -22.87
N LEU A 392 7.27 -12.28 -21.76
CA LEU A 392 7.76 -13.65 -21.57
C LEU A 392 7.21 -14.61 -22.63
N ARG A 393 5.89 -14.56 -22.91
CA ARG A 393 5.23 -15.31 -24.00
C ARG A 393 5.92 -15.05 -25.33
N LYS A 394 6.10 -13.78 -25.73
CA LYS A 394 6.77 -13.41 -26.99
C LYS A 394 8.22 -13.90 -27.05
N SER A 395 8.93 -13.88 -25.92
CA SER A 395 10.29 -14.41 -25.83
C SER A 395 10.31 -15.92 -26.03
N LEU A 396 9.42 -16.65 -25.35
CA LEU A 396 9.27 -18.10 -25.47
C LEU A 396 8.85 -18.51 -26.90
N GLU A 397 7.88 -17.83 -27.52
CA GLU A 397 7.49 -18.06 -28.92
C GLU A 397 8.65 -17.83 -29.91
N LYS A 398 9.53 -16.87 -29.63
CA LYS A 398 10.72 -16.60 -30.44
C LYS A 398 11.78 -17.70 -30.23
N GLN A 399 11.99 -18.12 -28.98
CA GLN A 399 12.96 -19.15 -28.64
C GLN A 399 12.52 -20.54 -29.14
N GLU A 400 11.24 -20.90 -29.04
CA GLU A 400 10.70 -22.17 -29.57
C GLU A 400 10.95 -22.33 -31.08
N LYS A 401 10.85 -21.23 -31.84
CA LYS A 401 11.12 -21.19 -33.28
C LYS A 401 12.61 -21.32 -33.63
N LEU A 402 13.50 -20.97 -32.70
CA LEU A 402 14.96 -21.00 -32.87
C LEU A 402 15.61 -22.24 -32.23
N ALA A 403 14.91 -22.92 -31.31
CA ALA A 403 15.45 -24.04 -30.58
C ALA A 403 15.61 -25.28 -31.46
N PRO A 404 16.78 -25.96 -31.43
CA PRO A 404 16.95 -27.22 -32.14
C PRO A 404 16.08 -28.32 -31.51
N ASP A 405 15.67 -29.29 -32.33
CA ASP A 405 14.97 -30.52 -31.89
C ASP A 405 15.95 -31.50 -31.19
N ALA A 406 16.78 -31.00 -30.28
CA ALA A 406 17.81 -31.72 -29.55
C ALA A 406 17.55 -31.65 -28.03
N PHE A 407 17.85 -32.74 -27.31
CA PHE A 407 17.74 -32.86 -25.84
C PHE A 407 16.38 -32.44 -25.22
N GLY A 408 15.31 -32.41 -26.01
CA GLY A 408 13.97 -32.00 -25.59
C GLY A 408 13.78 -30.50 -25.37
N GLN A 409 14.72 -29.65 -25.79
CA GLN A 409 14.67 -28.19 -25.52
C GLN A 409 13.37 -27.53 -26.00
N LYS A 410 12.93 -27.86 -27.22
CA LYS A 410 11.69 -27.32 -27.80
C LYS A 410 10.43 -27.79 -27.07
N GLU A 411 10.38 -29.03 -26.61
CA GLU A 411 9.25 -29.54 -25.81
C GLU A 411 9.16 -28.81 -24.45
N ARG A 412 10.32 -28.50 -23.84
CA ARG A 412 10.38 -27.68 -22.62
C ARG A 412 9.91 -26.25 -22.85
N LEU A 413 10.32 -25.62 -23.95
CA LEU A 413 9.87 -24.28 -24.34
C LEU A 413 8.36 -24.25 -24.65
N GLN A 414 7.82 -25.28 -25.30
CA GLN A 414 6.37 -25.44 -25.52
C GLN A 414 5.60 -25.58 -24.20
N ARG A 415 6.13 -26.35 -23.23
CA ARG A 415 5.53 -26.45 -21.89
C ARG A 415 5.55 -25.11 -21.16
N LEU A 416 6.66 -24.37 -21.19
CA LEU A 416 6.79 -23.01 -20.66
C LEU A 416 5.77 -22.05 -21.31
N LEU A 417 5.66 -22.08 -22.63
CA LEU A 417 4.74 -21.24 -23.39
C LEU A 417 3.27 -21.54 -23.01
N ASN A 418 2.89 -22.81 -22.93
CA ASN A 418 1.54 -23.22 -22.52
C ASN A 418 1.20 -22.79 -21.08
N LEU A 419 2.17 -22.86 -20.16
CA LEU A 419 1.98 -22.39 -18.78
C LEU A 419 1.83 -20.86 -18.72
N THR A 420 2.63 -20.12 -19.50
CA THR A 420 2.54 -18.66 -19.63
C THR A 420 1.20 -18.22 -20.24
N MET A 421 0.68 -18.97 -21.21
CA MET A 421 -0.65 -18.77 -21.80
C MET A 421 -1.78 -19.00 -20.80
N ASN A 422 -1.73 -20.10 -20.04
CA ASN A 422 -2.72 -20.37 -18.99
C ASN A 422 -2.69 -19.28 -17.91
N ALA A 423 -1.51 -18.79 -17.56
CA ALA A 423 -1.31 -17.70 -16.62
C ALA A 423 -1.96 -16.38 -17.07
N LEU A 424 -1.79 -15.99 -18.34
CA LEU A 424 -2.46 -14.81 -18.91
C LEU A 424 -3.98 -14.93 -18.82
N ASN A 425 -4.54 -16.09 -19.17
CA ASN A 425 -5.98 -16.36 -19.13
C ASN A 425 -6.58 -16.34 -17.72
N GLU A 426 -5.82 -16.68 -16.67
CA GLU A 426 -6.28 -16.63 -15.27
C GLU A 426 -6.32 -15.20 -14.71
N LEU A 427 -5.38 -14.35 -15.13
CA LEU A 427 -5.33 -12.94 -14.75
C LEU A 427 -6.47 -12.15 -15.41
N ASP A 428 -6.62 -12.31 -16.72
CA ASP A 428 -7.71 -11.71 -17.48
C ASP A 428 -8.25 -12.68 -18.55
N PRO A 429 -9.41 -13.32 -18.31
CA PRO A 429 -10.07 -14.20 -19.28
C PRO A 429 -10.60 -13.50 -20.54
N ALA A 430 -10.66 -12.16 -20.57
CA ALA A 430 -11.13 -11.37 -21.71
C ALA A 430 -10.00 -10.92 -22.65
N LEU A 431 -8.74 -11.02 -22.21
CA LEU A 431 -7.57 -10.52 -22.92
C LEU A 431 -7.31 -11.29 -24.21
N THR A 432 -7.40 -10.63 -25.36
CA THR A 432 -7.26 -11.27 -26.66
C THR A 432 -5.78 -11.46 -27.05
N ASP A 433 -5.51 -12.44 -27.93
CA ASP A 433 -4.18 -12.61 -28.55
C ASP A 433 -3.67 -11.32 -29.22
N ALA A 434 -4.57 -10.44 -29.70
CA ALA A 434 -4.21 -9.17 -30.31
C ALA A 434 -3.72 -8.14 -29.28
N GLU A 435 -4.34 -8.08 -28.10
CA GLU A 435 -3.94 -7.17 -27.01
C GLU A 435 -2.63 -7.66 -26.36
N ILE A 436 -2.48 -8.97 -26.14
CA ILE A 436 -1.20 -9.59 -25.71
C ILE A 436 -0.11 -9.32 -26.77
N ALA A 437 -0.44 -9.41 -28.06
CA ALA A 437 0.49 -9.10 -29.15
C ALA A 437 0.81 -7.59 -29.29
N ALA A 438 -0.08 -6.70 -28.86
CA ALA A 438 0.11 -5.25 -28.90
C ALA A 438 1.13 -4.73 -27.88
N VAL A 439 1.38 -5.45 -26.77
CA VAL A 439 2.39 -5.10 -25.75
C VAL A 439 3.74 -4.76 -26.41
N PRO A 440 4.20 -3.50 -26.42
CA PRO A 440 5.31 -3.12 -27.29
C PRO A 440 6.64 -3.78 -26.91
N LYS A 441 7.53 -3.96 -27.90
CA LYS A 441 8.88 -4.50 -27.68
C LYS A 441 9.76 -3.55 -26.89
N ASP A 442 9.60 -2.27 -27.17
CA ASP A 442 10.25 -1.13 -26.55
C ASP A 442 9.19 -0.01 -26.53
N SER A 443 8.21 -0.10 -25.61
CA SER A 443 7.42 1.09 -25.27
C SER A 443 8.27 1.93 -24.35
N ASP A 444 8.92 2.92 -24.94
CA ASP A 444 8.75 4.29 -24.43
C ASP A 444 7.29 4.44 -23.96
N THR A 445 7.08 4.63 -22.65
CA THR A 445 5.76 4.60 -22.00
C THR A 445 4.96 5.89 -22.23
N SER A 446 5.28 6.63 -23.29
CA SER A 446 4.73 7.94 -23.66
C SER A 446 3.32 7.91 -24.29
N ALA A 447 2.60 6.79 -24.22
CA ALA A 447 1.39 6.55 -25.02
C ALA A 447 0.14 6.04 -24.27
N TYR A 448 0.22 5.70 -22.97
CA TYR A 448 -0.92 5.30 -22.13
C TYR A 448 -0.75 5.80 -20.70
#